data_AF-A0A7C9U043-F1
#
_entry.id   AF-A0A7C9U043-F1
#
_cell.length_a   1.000
_cell.length_b   1.000
_cell.length_c   1.000
_cell.angle_alpha   90.00
_cell.angle_beta   90.00
_cell.angle_gamma   90.00
#
_symmetry.space_group_name_H-M   'P 1'
#
loop_
_entity.id
_entity.type
_entity.pdbx_description
1 polymer ?
#
loop_
_entity_poly.entity_id
_entity_poly.type
_entity_poly.pdbx_seq_one_letter_code
_entity_poly.pdbx_strand_id
1 'polypeptide(L)'
;MLKNFKGKLVVNENYITSLVTKKIKELIIDMDLAPHKVVSEMTKNRINDFINGRFLDNNLGAFGYEGSHIVTNVMVLGGQYFPREIGDFFYKNLYIDINGTRQHLPKQAMVEKHYRAVNGALCYILLWRGR
;
A
#
# COMPACT_ATOMS: atom_id res chain seq x y z
N MET A 1 0.03 -5.76 -23.15
CA MET A 1 0.91 -6.96 -23.12
C MET A 1 0.31 -7.98 -22.16
N LEU A 2 0.38 -9.28 -22.45
CA LEU A 2 -0.20 -10.44 -21.70
C LEU A 2 -1.59 -10.98 -22.08
N LYS A 3 -2.40 -10.29 -22.90
CA LYS A 3 -3.79 -10.74 -23.21
C LYS A 3 -3.90 -12.17 -23.75
N ASN A 4 -2.86 -12.70 -24.41
CA ASN A 4 -2.84 -14.04 -25.01
C ASN A 4 -1.77 -14.96 -24.39
N PHE A 5 -1.26 -14.63 -23.20
CA PHE A 5 -0.27 -15.48 -22.53
C PHE A 5 -0.94 -16.76 -22.02
N LYS A 6 -0.47 -17.92 -22.48
CA LYS A 6 -1.02 -19.24 -22.12
C LYS A 6 -0.29 -19.94 -20.98
N GLY A 7 0.78 -19.34 -20.46
CA GLY A 7 1.53 -19.88 -19.33
C GLY A 7 0.92 -19.51 -17.98
N LYS A 8 1.48 -20.06 -16.90
CA LYS A 8 1.12 -19.66 -15.53
C LYS A 8 1.75 -18.29 -15.22
N LEU A 9 0.91 -17.33 -14.82
CA LEU A 9 1.39 -16.07 -14.24
C LEU A 9 1.64 -16.31 -12.74
N VAL A 10 2.87 -16.07 -12.30
CA VAL A 10 3.25 -16.13 -10.90
C VAL A 10 3.64 -14.72 -10.48
N VAL A 11 2.99 -14.21 -9.43
CA VAL A 11 3.29 -12.91 -8.84
C VAL A 11 4.05 -13.15 -7.56
N ASN A 12 5.22 -12.52 -7.42
CA ASN A 12 5.96 -12.55 -6.17
C ASN A 12 5.46 -11.44 -5.24
N GLU A 13 4.76 -11.82 -4.17
CA GLU A 13 4.27 -10.91 -3.14
C GLU A 13 4.81 -11.34 -1.77
N ASN A 14 6.00 -10.86 -1.44
CA ASN A 14 6.73 -11.25 -0.24
C ASN A 14 6.08 -10.74 1.06
N TYR A 15 5.19 -9.74 1.01
CA TYR A 15 4.56 -9.22 2.24
C TYR A 15 3.55 -10.21 2.84
N ILE A 16 3.04 -11.17 2.05
CA ILE A 16 2.18 -12.26 2.54
C ILE A 16 2.92 -13.15 3.53
N THR A 17 4.24 -13.34 3.35
CA THR A 17 5.06 -14.23 4.17
C THR A 17 5.74 -13.51 5.33
N SER A 18 5.37 -12.25 5.60
CA SER A 18 5.90 -11.49 6.73
C SER A 18 5.62 -12.19 8.07
N LEU A 19 6.68 -12.43 8.84
CA LEU A 19 6.57 -13.01 10.19
C LEU A 19 5.71 -12.12 11.11
N VAL A 20 5.77 -10.80 10.91
CA VAL A 20 5.01 -9.83 11.71
C VAL A 20 3.51 -9.97 11.46
N THR A 21 3.06 -10.00 10.20
CA THR A 21 1.62 -10.12 9.88
C THR A 21 1.09 -11.48 10.32
N LYS A 22 1.90 -12.54 10.20
CA LYS A 22 1.57 -13.86 10.75
C LYS A 22 1.38 -13.84 12.26
N LYS A 23 2.30 -13.23 13.02
CA LYS A 23 2.21 -13.13 14.47
C LYS A 23 1.03 -12.30 14.94
N ILE A 24 0.71 -11.20 14.25
CA ILE A 24 -0.49 -10.40 14.54
C ILE A 24 -1.76 -11.23 14.34
N LYS A 25 -1.83 -12.01 13.26
CA LYS A 25 -2.97 -12.90 13.00
C LYS A 25 -3.13 -13.97 14.09
N GLU A 26 -2.02 -14.60 14.49
CA GLU A 26 -2.02 -15.58 15.59
C GLU A 26 -2.57 -14.95 16.88
N LEU A 27 -2.08 -13.76 17.27
CA LEU A 27 -2.56 -13.05 18.45
C LEU A 27 -4.05 -12.70 18.38
N ILE A 28 -4.55 -12.28 17.21
CA ILE A 28 -5.98 -12.00 17.02
C ILE A 28 -6.82 -13.25 17.29
N ILE A 29 -6.36 -14.42 16.82
CA ILE A 29 -7.06 -15.70 17.01
C ILE A 29 -6.95 -16.14 18.47
N ASP A 30 -5.75 -16.15 19.04
CA ASP A 30 -5.47 -16.63 20.39
C ASP A 30 -6.21 -15.82 21.46
N MET A 31 -6.45 -14.53 21.20
CA MET A 31 -7.15 -13.61 22.09
C MET A 31 -8.63 -13.39 21.74
N ASP A 32 -9.16 -14.11 20.75
CA ASP A 32 -10.54 -13.96 20.23
C ASP A 32 -10.91 -12.50 19.92
N LEU A 33 -10.00 -11.79 19.24
CA LEU A 33 -10.18 -10.39 18.89
C LEU A 33 -10.93 -10.24 17.56
N ALA A 34 -11.81 -9.24 17.49
CA ALA A 34 -12.46 -8.81 16.25
C ALA A 34 -12.14 -7.33 15.95
N PRO A 35 -10.95 -7.02 15.40
CA PRO A 35 -10.60 -5.66 14.99
C PRO A 35 -11.66 -4.98 14.11
N HIS A 36 -12.27 -3.92 14.64
CA HIS A 36 -13.20 -3.06 13.89
C HIS A 36 -12.47 -1.95 13.11
N LYS A 37 -11.19 -1.74 13.40
CA LYS A 37 -10.32 -0.78 12.72
C LYS A 37 -8.94 -1.39 12.50
N VAL A 38 -8.44 -1.34 11.27
CA VAL A 38 -7.11 -1.79 10.90
C VAL A 38 -6.38 -0.65 10.20
N VAL A 39 -5.18 -0.35 10.68
CA VAL A 39 -4.31 0.68 10.10
C VAL A 39 -3.01 0.01 9.69
N SER A 40 -2.66 0.13 8.41
CA SER A 40 -1.40 -0.37 7.86
C SER A 40 -0.66 0.82 7.29
N GLU A 41 0.46 1.16 7.93
CA GLU A 41 1.28 2.32 7.58
C GLU A 41 2.66 1.86 7.11
N MET A 42 3.17 2.52 6.08
CA MET A 42 4.55 2.36 5.63
C MET A 42 5.18 3.71 5.35
N THR A 43 6.42 3.88 5.81
CA THR A 43 7.27 5.02 5.45
C THR A 43 8.52 4.52 4.73
N LYS A 44 8.88 5.17 3.63
CA LYS A 44 10.08 4.85 2.85
C LYS A 44 10.65 6.09 2.18
N ASN A 45 11.93 6.35 2.35
CA ASN A 45 12.61 7.40 1.58
C ASN A 45 12.92 6.88 0.17
N ARG A 46 12.40 7.56 -0.85
CA ARG A 46 12.57 7.21 -2.28
C ARG A 46 13.13 8.36 -3.11
N ILE A 47 13.62 9.43 -2.48
CA ILE A 47 14.10 10.62 -3.19
C ILE A 47 15.13 10.24 -4.27
N ASN A 48 16.14 9.44 -3.89
CA ASN A 48 17.15 8.97 -4.84
C ASN A 48 16.57 8.11 -5.97
N ASP A 49 15.55 7.28 -5.69
CA ASP A 49 14.91 6.50 -6.74
C ASP A 49 14.20 7.41 -7.76
N PHE A 50 13.52 8.46 -7.29
CA PHE A 50 12.83 9.42 -8.15
C PHE A 50 13.81 10.25 -8.99
N ILE A 51 14.92 10.69 -8.40
CA ILE A 51 16.00 11.41 -9.12
C ILE A 51 16.53 10.55 -10.27
N ASN A 52 16.63 9.25 -10.05
CA ASN A 52 17.07 8.28 -11.06
C ASN A 52 15.93 7.81 -12.00
N GLY A 53 14.77 8.46 -11.98
CA GLY A 53 13.64 8.16 -12.88
C GLY A 53 12.89 6.86 -12.57
N ARG A 54 12.98 6.33 -11.35
CA ARG A 54 12.29 5.11 -10.92
C ARG A 54 11.04 5.42 -10.10
N PHE A 55 10.10 4.46 -10.08
CA PHE A 55 8.89 4.49 -9.25
C PHE A 55 7.99 5.71 -9.46
N LEU A 56 7.73 6.06 -10.72
CA LEU A 56 6.73 7.05 -11.10
C LEU A 56 5.55 6.34 -11.76
N ASP A 57 4.38 6.45 -11.15
CA ASP A 57 3.11 6.01 -11.73
C ASP A 57 2.21 7.23 -11.94
N ASN A 58 1.90 7.55 -13.19
CA ASN A 58 1.11 8.71 -13.55
C ASN A 58 -0.41 8.51 -13.33
N ASN A 59 -0.85 7.26 -13.18
CA ASN A 59 -2.26 6.92 -13.00
C ASN A 59 -2.60 6.85 -11.51
N LEU A 60 -1.81 6.10 -10.75
CA LEU A 60 -2.07 5.75 -9.35
C LEU A 60 -1.14 6.46 -8.36
N GLY A 61 -0.12 7.20 -8.82
CA GLY A 61 0.83 7.90 -7.95
C GLY A 61 1.59 6.95 -7.03
N ALA A 62 1.85 7.39 -5.80
CA ALA A 62 2.51 6.58 -4.77
C ALA A 62 1.82 5.22 -4.52
N PHE A 63 0.51 5.12 -4.79
CA PHE A 63 -0.25 3.89 -4.60
C PHE A 63 0.13 2.80 -5.61
N GLY A 64 0.46 3.17 -6.85
CA GLY A 64 0.61 2.22 -7.96
C GLY A 64 1.71 1.19 -7.76
N TYR A 65 2.80 1.60 -7.10
CA TYR A 65 3.96 0.74 -6.92
C TYR A 65 4.11 0.21 -5.49
N GLU A 66 3.51 0.83 -4.47
CA GLU A 66 3.63 0.32 -3.09
C GLU A 66 2.33 0.23 -2.29
N GLY A 67 1.26 0.91 -2.71
CA GLY A 67 -0.04 0.80 -2.03
C GLY A 67 -0.60 -0.63 -2.03
N SER A 68 -0.40 -1.37 -3.13
CA SER A 68 -0.80 -2.77 -3.27
C SER A 68 -0.15 -3.66 -2.21
N HIS A 69 1.14 -3.49 -1.94
CA HIS A 69 1.86 -4.24 -0.90
C HIS A 69 1.27 -3.99 0.51
N ILE A 70 0.87 -2.76 0.81
CA ILE A 70 0.31 -2.42 2.12
C ILE A 70 -1.11 -3.00 2.29
N VAL A 71 -1.90 -3.07 1.21
CA VAL A 71 -3.20 -3.76 1.20
C VAL A 71 -3.01 -5.24 1.56
N THR A 72 -1.96 -5.88 1.03
CA THR A 72 -1.62 -7.26 1.35
C THR A 72 -1.43 -7.51 2.85
N ASN A 73 -0.82 -6.57 3.59
CA ASN A 73 -0.68 -6.71 5.05
C ASN A 73 -2.03 -6.87 5.76
N VAL A 74 -3.06 -6.14 5.32
CA VAL A 74 -4.41 -6.24 5.89
C VAL A 74 -5.09 -7.53 5.46
N MET A 75 -4.91 -7.93 4.20
CA MET A 75 -5.50 -9.16 3.65
C MET A 75 -5.00 -10.43 4.34
N VAL A 76 -3.79 -10.43 4.90
CA VAL A 76 -3.24 -11.58 5.65
C VAL A 76 -4.09 -11.90 6.90
N LEU A 77 -4.75 -10.91 7.50
CA LEU A 77 -5.59 -11.09 8.68
C LEU A 77 -6.79 -12.02 8.40
N GLY A 78 -7.21 -12.13 7.14
CA GLY A 78 -8.26 -13.06 6.69
C GLY A 78 -9.18 -12.45 5.63
N GLY A 79 -9.93 -13.32 4.94
CA GLY A 79 -10.83 -12.91 3.86
C GLY A 79 -11.94 -11.94 4.30
N GLN A 80 -12.28 -11.94 5.59
CA GLN A 80 -13.24 -11.00 6.18
C GLN A 80 -12.75 -9.55 6.18
N TYR A 81 -11.43 -9.32 6.01
CA TYR A 81 -10.81 -7.99 5.90
C TYR A 81 -10.62 -7.53 4.45
N PHE A 82 -11.13 -8.28 3.47
CA PHE A 82 -11.08 -7.87 2.07
C PHE A 82 -11.92 -6.62 1.82
N PRO A 83 -11.50 -5.72 0.91
CA PRO A 83 -12.28 -4.54 0.57
C PRO A 83 -13.66 -4.92 0.01
N ARG A 84 -14.71 -4.42 0.66
CA ARG A 84 -16.10 -4.49 0.19
C ARG A 84 -16.51 -3.17 -0.46
N GLU A 85 -16.22 -2.07 0.22
CA GLU A 85 -16.52 -0.72 -0.26
C GLU A 85 -15.24 0.11 -0.23
N ILE A 86 -14.88 0.65 -1.39
CA ILE A 86 -13.72 1.54 -1.51
C ILE A 86 -14.16 2.94 -1.08
N GLY A 87 -13.47 3.48 -0.09
CA GLY A 87 -13.70 4.84 0.39
C GLY A 87 -12.77 5.83 -0.31
N ASP A 88 -12.50 6.92 0.40
CA ASP A 88 -11.72 8.03 -0.12
C ASP A 88 -10.25 7.68 -0.36
N PHE A 89 -9.66 8.43 -1.29
CA PHE A 89 -8.23 8.46 -1.55
C PHE A 89 -7.71 9.88 -1.36
N PHE A 90 -6.67 10.00 -0.57
CA PHE A 90 -5.95 11.25 -0.35
C PHE A 90 -4.53 11.10 -0.86
N TYR A 91 -4.02 12.15 -1.49
CA TYR A 91 -2.68 12.17 -2.03
C TYR A 91 -1.97 13.46 -1.62
N LYS A 92 -0.64 13.39 -1.52
CA LYS A 92 0.20 14.59 -1.46
C LYS A 92 1.23 14.58 -2.57
N ASN A 93 1.49 15.77 -3.10
CA ASN A 93 2.54 16.01 -4.06
C ASN A 93 3.90 16.04 -3.37
N LEU A 94 4.92 15.55 -4.07
CA LEU A 94 6.31 15.64 -3.63
C LEU A 94 7.00 16.76 -4.40
N TYR A 95 7.89 17.46 -3.71
CA TYR A 95 8.81 18.41 -4.31
C TYR A 95 10.23 18.00 -3.95
N ILE A 96 11.10 17.86 -4.94
CA ILE A 96 12.51 17.49 -4.73
C ILE A 96 13.40 18.46 -5.47
N ASP A 97 14.53 18.83 -4.88
CA ASP A 97 15.54 19.63 -5.56
C ASP A 97 16.53 18.72 -6.27
N ILE A 98 16.66 18.91 -7.59
CA ILE A 98 17.62 18.20 -8.43
C ILE A 98 18.54 19.25 -9.04
N ASN A 99 19.81 19.25 -8.64
CA ASN A 99 20.83 20.19 -9.13
C ASN A 99 20.37 21.66 -9.04
N GLY A 100 19.77 22.05 -7.92
CA GLY A 100 19.25 23.40 -7.69
C GLY A 100 17.94 23.73 -8.41
N THR A 101 17.35 22.78 -9.13
CA THR A 101 16.03 22.93 -9.76
C THR A 101 14.98 22.16 -8.99
N ARG A 102 13.95 22.87 -8.51
CA ARG A 102 12.82 22.26 -7.81
C ARG A 102 11.91 21.52 -8.79
N GLN A 103 11.85 20.21 -8.66
CA GLN A 103 10.97 19.33 -9.43
C GLN A 103 9.67 19.08 -8.67
N HIS A 104 8.55 19.07 -9.39
CA HIS A 104 7.23 18.74 -8.86
C HIS A 104 6.82 17.33 -9.31
N LEU A 105 6.49 16.48 -8.35
CA LEU A 105 6.08 15.10 -8.56
C LEU A 105 4.66 14.90 -8.01
N PRO A 106 3.63 14.99 -8.86
CA PRO A 106 2.24 14.88 -8.43
C PRO A 106 1.95 13.54 -7.74
N LYS A 107 1.28 13.58 -6.59
CA LYS A 107 0.79 12.39 -5.85
C LYS A 107 1.88 11.39 -5.41
N GLN A 108 3.16 11.78 -5.42
CA GLN A 108 4.27 10.88 -5.07
C GLN A 108 4.71 10.96 -3.60
N ALA A 109 4.31 12.00 -2.85
CA ALA A 109 4.75 12.16 -1.46
C ALA A 109 4.00 11.23 -0.50
N MET A 110 2.69 11.11 -0.70
CA MET A 110 1.86 10.30 0.17
C MET A 110 0.62 9.83 -0.56
N VAL A 111 0.16 8.65 -0.17
CA VAL A 111 -1.20 8.20 -0.41
C VAL A 111 -1.80 7.68 0.88
N GLU A 112 -3.06 8.03 1.10
CA GLU A 112 -3.91 7.44 2.10
C GLU A 112 -5.16 6.90 1.40
N LYS A 113 -5.47 5.63 1.62
CA LYS A 113 -6.66 4.97 1.06
C LYS A 113 -7.48 4.37 2.17
N HIS A 114 -8.78 4.65 2.13
CA HIS A 114 -9.76 4.07 3.06
C HIS A 114 -10.59 3.01 2.35
N TYR A 115 -10.99 1.98 3.09
CA TYR A 115 -12.03 1.08 2.64
C TYR A 115 -12.75 0.43 3.81
N ARG A 116 -13.98 -0.02 3.56
CA ARG A 116 -14.72 -0.87 4.48
C ARG A 116 -14.56 -2.33 4.08
N ALA A 117 -14.20 -3.16 5.05
CA ALA A 117 -14.02 -4.59 4.88
C ALA A 117 -15.36 -5.36 4.81
N VAL A 118 -15.30 -6.63 4.40
CA VAL A 118 -16.48 -7.53 4.37
C VAL A 118 -17.15 -7.64 5.74
N ASN A 119 -16.37 -7.75 6.82
CA ASN A 119 -16.89 -7.75 8.21
C ASN A 119 -17.30 -6.37 8.74
N GLY A 120 -17.24 -5.33 7.91
CA GLY A 120 -17.58 -3.96 8.31
C GLY A 120 -16.44 -3.16 8.93
N ALA A 121 -15.27 -3.76 9.16
CA ALA A 121 -14.11 -3.07 9.72
C ALA A 121 -13.64 -1.91 8.82
N LEU A 122 -13.15 -0.84 9.44
CA LEU A 122 -12.56 0.30 8.76
C LEU A 122 -11.07 0.05 8.55
N CYS A 123 -10.63 0.07 7.29
CA CYS A 123 -9.25 -0.17 6.93
C CYS A 123 -8.60 1.06 6.32
N TYR A 124 -7.42 1.41 6.85
CA TYR A 124 -6.64 2.56 6.44
C TYR A 124 -5.28 2.10 5.93
N ILE A 125 -4.96 2.48 4.70
CA ILE A 125 -3.69 2.21 4.04
C ILE A 125 -2.96 3.53 3.92
N LEU A 126 -1.86 3.71 4.65
CA LEU A 126 -1.09 4.95 4.65
C LEU A 126 0.32 4.69 4.14
N LEU A 127 0.72 5.45 3.13
CA LEU A 127 2.08 5.46 2.61
C LEU A 127 2.62 6.87 2.66
N TRP A 128 3.76 7.03 3.33
CA TRP A 128 4.47 8.30 3.42
C TRP A 128 5.87 8.15 2.83
N ARG A 129 6.26 9.09 1.97
CA ARG A 129 7.64 9.29 1.54
C ARG A 129 8.11 10.55 2.24
N GLY A 130 9.25 10.45 2.93
CA GLY A 130 9.72 11.39 3.96
C GLY A 130 9.61 12.89 3.62
N ARG A 131 9.64 13.68 4.72
CA ARG A 131 9.67 15.15 4.73
C ARG A 131 10.90 15.70 4.02
#